data_AF-A0A6N4URE2-F1
#
_entry.id   AF-A0A6N4URE2-F1
#
_cell.length_a   1.000
_cell.length_b   1.000
_cell.length_c   1.000
_cell.angle_alpha   90.00
_cell.angle_beta   90.00
_cell.angle_gamma   90.00
#
_symmetry.space_group_name_H-M   'P 1'
#
loop_
_entity.id
_entity.type
_entity.pdbx_description
1 polymer ?
#
loop_
_entity_poly.entity_id
_entity_poly.type
_entity_poly.pdbx_seq_one_letter_code
_entity_poly.pdbx_strand_id
1 'polypeptide(L)'
;MGAFKVDPAVLLAAADRMSQFEQHMEQTLAQLAAIEHQLGATWDGEGGQAQAGAQQQWTEGSAEMRRALADLRTIAEGAHENYHGAAQLNLRNWG
;
A
#
# COMPACT_ATOMS: atom_id res chain seq x y z
N MET A 1 -11.35 -15.39 26.88
CA MET A 1 -11.19 -14.50 25.72
C MET A 1 -10.10 -15.10 24.84
N GLY A 2 -10.44 -15.58 23.64
CA GLY A 2 -9.44 -16.11 22.71
C GLY A 2 -8.57 -14.97 22.20
N ALA A 3 -7.26 -15.11 22.27
CA ALA A 3 -6.32 -14.12 21.75
C ALA A 3 -6.51 -14.02 20.23
N PHE A 4 -6.82 -12.83 19.72
CA PHE A 4 -6.75 -12.55 18.29
C PHE A 4 -5.29 -12.71 17.87
N LYS A 5 -4.98 -13.79 17.15
CA LYS A 5 -3.66 -14.02 16.58
C LYS A 5 -3.68 -13.52 15.15
N VAL A 6 -3.09 -12.34 14.94
CA VAL A 6 -2.84 -11.84 13.59
C VAL A 6 -1.63 -12.60 13.04
N ASP A 7 -1.80 -13.22 11.87
CA ASP A 7 -0.72 -13.95 11.19
C ASP A 7 0.18 -12.95 10.45
N PRO A 8 1.46 -12.80 10.83
CA PRO A 8 2.38 -11.89 10.15
C PRO A 8 2.55 -12.19 8.65
N ALA A 9 2.45 -13.45 8.24
CA ALA A 9 2.56 -13.82 6.83
C ALA A 9 1.35 -13.32 6.02
N VAL A 10 0.16 -13.34 6.61
CA VAL A 10 -1.06 -12.80 5.99
C VAL A 10 -0.98 -11.28 5.89
N LEU A 11 -0.43 -10.59 6.90
CA LEU A 11 -0.19 -9.15 6.84
C LEU A 11 0.78 -8.76 5.74
N LEU A 12 1.90 -9.47 5.61
CA LEU A 12 2.90 -9.23 4.56
C LEU A 12 2.31 -9.46 3.16
N ALA A 13 1.55 -10.54 2.98
CA ALA A 13 0.89 -10.82 1.70
C ALA A 13 -0.15 -9.74 1.33
N ALA A 14 -0.89 -9.22 2.31
CA ALA A 14 -1.80 -8.11 2.10
C ALA A 14 -1.05 -6.82 1.72
N ALA A 15 0.08 -6.54 2.38
CA ALA A 15 0.91 -5.37 2.08
C ALA A 15 1.52 -5.43 0.66
N ASP A 16 1.99 -6.60 0.23
CA ASP A 16 2.51 -6.81 -1.12
C ASP A 16 1.41 -6.61 -2.18
N ARG A 17 0.21 -7.15 -1.94
CA ARG A 17 -0.93 -6.98 -2.85
C ARG A 17 -1.36 -5.53 -2.99
N MET A 18 -1.39 -4.79 -1.87
CA MET A 18 -1.70 -3.37 -1.88
C MET A 18 -0.65 -2.55 -2.63
N SER A 19 0.64 -2.89 -2.47
CA SER A 19 1.73 -2.24 -3.21
C SER A 19 1.61 -2.44 -4.73
N GLN A 20 1.22 -3.64 -5.17
CA GLN A 20 0.98 -3.92 -6.59
C GLN A 20 -0.22 -3.13 -7.13
N PHE A 21 -1.29 -3.03 -6.34
CA PHE A 21 -2.47 -2.25 -6.70
C PHE A 21 -2.14 -0.77 -6.87
N GLU A 22 -1.38 -0.19 -5.95
CA GLU A 22 -0.92 1.21 -6.06
C GLU A 22 -0.13 1.46 -7.34
N GLN A 23 0.86 0.60 -7.62
CA GLN A 23 1.68 0.71 -8.83
C GLN A 23 0.82 0.65 -10.11
N HIS A 24 -0.17 -0.25 -10.14
CA HIS A 24 -1.08 -0.36 -11.27
C HIS A 24 -1.90 0.92 -11.45
N MET A 25 -2.47 1.45 -10.37
CA MET A 25 -3.27 2.68 -10.44
C MET A 25 -2.45 3.91 -10.82
N GLU A 26 -1.22 4.04 -10.32
CA GLU A 26 -0.31 5.11 -10.73
C GLU A 26 0.01 5.05 -12.24
N GLN A 27 0.24 3.85 -12.77
CA GLN A 27 0.45 3.65 -14.20
C GLN A 27 -0.79 4.02 -15.03
N THR A 28 -1.99 3.62 -14.58
CA THR A 28 -3.25 3.95 -15.27
C THR A 28 -3.48 5.47 -15.31
N LEU A 29 -3.26 6.15 -14.21
CA LEU A 29 -3.44 7.60 -14.12
C LEU A 29 -2.41 8.37 -14.96
N ALA A 30 -1.15 7.93 -14.97
CA ALA A 30 -0.14 8.50 -15.85
C ALA A 30 -0.49 8.32 -17.33
N GLN A 31 -1.07 7.18 -17.71
CA GLN A 31 -1.55 6.95 -19.08
C GLN A 31 -2.72 7.86 -19.44
N LEU A 32 -3.70 8.03 -18.54
CA LEU A 32 -4.81 8.95 -18.76
C LEU A 32 -4.30 10.38 -18.98
N ALA A 33 -3.40 10.86 -18.12
CA ALA A 33 -2.80 12.18 -18.24
C ALA A 33 -2.06 12.37 -19.58
N ALA A 34 -1.36 11.35 -20.08
CA ALA A 34 -0.69 11.39 -21.37
C ALA A 34 -1.68 11.46 -22.55
N ILE A 35 -2.78 10.70 -22.49
CA ILE A 35 -3.85 10.72 -23.50
C ILE A 35 -4.53 12.09 -23.54
N GLU A 36 -4.83 12.67 -22.37
CA GLU A 36 -5.45 13.99 -22.27
C GLU A 36 -4.54 15.08 -22.83
N HIS A 37 -3.23 15.00 -22.54
CA HIS A 37 -2.25 15.93 -23.09
C HIS A 37 -2.13 15.81 -24.62
N GLN A 38 -2.32 14.62 -25.19
CA GLN A 38 -2.37 14.43 -26.66
C GLN A 38 -3.64 14.98 -27.29
N LEU A 39 -4.77 15.00 -26.57
CA LEU A 39 -6.05 15.50 -27.07
C LEU A 39 -6.12 17.04 -27.11
N GLY A 40 -5.22 17.73 -26.40
CA GLY A 40 -4.56 18.99 -26.79
C GLY A 40 -5.36 20.28 -27.05
N ALA A 41 -6.68 20.24 -27.29
CA ALA A 41 -7.44 21.44 -27.69
C ALA A 41 -8.89 21.50 -27.17
N THR A 42 -9.51 20.37 -26.83
CA THR A 42 -10.92 20.32 -26.40
C THR A 42 -11.09 20.26 -24.88
N TRP A 43 -10.02 19.97 -24.14
CA TRP A 43 -10.06 19.63 -22.71
C TRP A 43 -9.63 20.76 -21.76
N ASP A 44 -9.11 21.87 -22.30
CA ASP A 44 -8.53 23.02 -21.56
C ASP A 44 -9.56 23.84 -20.74
N GLY A 45 -10.77 23.31 -20.52
CA GLY A 45 -11.84 23.87 -19.70
C GLY A 45 -11.97 23.19 -18.31
N GLU A 46 -13.17 23.22 -17.72
CA GLU A 46 -13.47 22.62 -16.40
C GLU A 46 -13.03 21.15 -16.28
N GLY A 47 -13.05 20.38 -17.38
CA GLY A 47 -12.61 18.98 -17.41
C GLY A 47 -11.12 18.80 -17.08
N GLY A 48 -10.24 19.65 -17.63
CA GLY A 48 -8.81 19.63 -17.35
C GLY A 48 -8.48 19.98 -15.90
N GLN A 49 -9.18 20.97 -15.33
CA GLN A 49 -8.99 21.34 -13.92
C GLN A 49 -9.50 20.26 -12.96
N ALA A 50 -10.67 19.66 -13.25
CA ALA A 50 -11.24 18.58 -12.43
C ALA A 50 -10.32 17.35 -12.43
N GLN A 51 -9.77 17.00 -13.59
CA GLN A 51 -8.83 15.90 -13.74
C GLN A 51 -7.50 16.17 -13.02
N ALA A 52 -6.94 17.38 -13.14
CA ALA A 52 -5.73 17.76 -12.41
C ALA A 52 -5.93 17.68 -10.88
N GLY A 53 -7.10 18.12 -10.40
CA GLY A 53 -7.49 17.99 -8.99
C GLY A 53 -7.61 16.53 -8.54
N ALA A 54 -8.24 15.68 -9.36
CA ALA A 54 -8.34 14.24 -9.09
C ALA A 54 -6.96 13.55 -9.08
N GLN A 55 -6.06 13.92 -10.00
CA GLN A 55 -4.69 13.43 -10.05
C GLN A 55 -3.90 13.81 -8.80
N GLN A 56 -4.07 15.05 -8.32
CA GLN A 56 -3.43 15.52 -7.10
C GLN A 56 -3.94 14.76 -5.88
N GLN A 57 -5.25 14.66 -5.69
CA GLN A 57 -5.85 13.88 -4.59
C GLN A 57 -5.39 12.43 -4.60
N TRP A 58 -5.31 11.81 -5.78
CA TRP A 58 -4.79 10.46 -5.90
C TRP A 58 -3.34 10.36 -5.44
N THR A 59 -2.49 11.29 -5.88
CA THR A 59 -1.05 11.31 -5.54
C THR A 59 -0.83 11.47 -4.03
N GLU A 60 -1.63 12.33 -3.40
CA GLU A 60 -1.61 12.52 -1.95
C GLU A 60 -2.08 11.26 -1.21
N GLY A 61 -3.20 10.67 -1.63
CA GLY A 61 -3.74 9.43 -1.05
C GLY A 61 -2.81 8.22 -1.25
N SER A 62 -2.16 8.09 -2.40
CA SER A 62 -1.19 7.01 -2.65
C SER A 62 0.06 7.15 -1.78
N ALA A 63 0.51 8.39 -1.53
CA ALA A 63 1.61 8.64 -0.60
C ALA A 63 1.25 8.26 0.84
N GLU A 64 0.00 8.49 1.26
CA GLU A 64 -0.50 8.05 2.57
C GLU A 64 -0.56 6.53 2.66
N MET A 65 -1.15 5.85 1.67
CA MET A 65 -1.22 4.39 1.64
C MET A 65 0.17 3.75 1.67
N ARG A 66 1.14 4.26 0.90
CA ARG A 66 2.55 3.80 0.96
C ARG A 66 3.14 3.84 2.36
N ARG A 67 2.89 4.92 3.11
CA ARG A 67 3.40 5.07 4.48
C ARG A 67 2.74 4.05 5.40
N ALA A 68 1.42 3.92 5.33
CA ALA A 68 0.68 2.95 6.13
C ALA A 68 1.12 1.50 5.84
N LEU A 69 1.41 1.15 4.58
CA LEU A 69 1.92 -0.17 4.21
C LEU A 69 3.34 -0.42 4.73
N ALA A 70 4.20 0.60 4.72
CA ALA A 70 5.54 0.50 5.32
C ALA A 70 5.48 0.27 6.83
N ASP A 71 4.57 0.95 7.52
CA ASP A 71 4.33 0.76 8.96
C ASP A 71 3.80 -0.65 9.25
N LEU A 72 2.82 -1.12 8.47
CA LEU A 72 2.29 -2.49 8.58
C LEU A 72 3.38 -3.55 8.38
N ARG A 73 4.28 -3.35 7.42
CA ARG A 73 5.41 -4.25 7.18
C ARG A 73 6.36 -4.30 8.38
N THR A 74 6.71 -3.13 8.91
CA THR A 74 7.57 -3.01 10.10
C THR A 74 6.96 -3.74 11.30
N ILE A 75 5.65 -3.58 11.53
CA ILE A 75 4.92 -4.27 12.61
C ILE A 75 4.90 -5.78 12.38
N ALA A 76 4.64 -6.24 11.15
CA ALA A 76 4.59 -7.66 10.83
C ALA A 76 5.95 -8.34 11.00
N GLU A 77 7.04 -7.69 10.57
CA GLU A 77 8.41 -8.16 10.73
C GLU A 77 8.79 -8.23 12.22
N GLY A 78 8.53 -7.16 12.99
CA GLY A 78 8.79 -7.15 14.43
C GLY A 78 7.95 -8.18 15.22
N ALA A 79 6.70 -8.43 14.79
CA ALA A 79 5.88 -9.50 15.36
C ALA A 79 6.46 -10.87 15.02
N HIS A 80 6.92 -11.08 13.78
CA HIS A 80 7.51 -12.34 13.35
C HIS A 80 8.78 -12.69 14.17
N GLU A 81 9.67 -11.74 14.40
CA GLU A 81 10.88 -11.94 15.22
C GLU A 81 10.52 -12.26 16.68
N ASN A 82 9.57 -11.54 17.27
CA ASN A 82 9.15 -11.77 18.65
C ASN A 82 8.43 -13.11 18.85
N TYR A 83 7.55 -13.52 17.93
CA TYR A 83 6.86 -14.81 17.99
C TYR A 83 7.82 -15.99 17.74
N HIS A 84 8.76 -15.85 16.80
CA HIS A 84 9.74 -16.89 16.52
C HIS A 84 10.77 -17.03 17.66
N GLY A 85 11.24 -15.91 18.22
CA GLY A 85 12.12 -15.90 19.39
C GLY A 85 11.47 -16.50 20.64
N ALA A 86 10.22 -16.16 20.93
CA ALA A 86 9.48 -16.72 22.06
C ALA A 86 9.16 -18.22 21.87
N ALA A 87 8.87 -18.67 20.65
CA ALA A 87 8.65 -20.07 20.34
C ALA A 87 9.94 -20.90 20.48
N GLN A 88 11.08 -20.41 19.98
CA GLN A 88 12.38 -21.06 20.15
C GLN A 88 12.85 -21.08 21.61
N LEU A 89 12.65 -20.00 22.37
CA LEU A 89 12.99 -20.00 23.79
C LEU A 89 12.14 -20.98 24.59
N ASN A 90 10.83 -21.07 24.30
CA ASN A 90 9.96 -22.04 24.97
C ASN A 90 10.33 -23.48 24.60
N LEU A 91 10.62 -23.78 23.33
CA LEU A 91 11.10 -25.11 22.93
C LEU A 91 12.46 -25.47 23.54
N ARG A 92 13.35 -24.50 23.75
CA ARG A 92 14.67 -24.71 24.37
C ARG A 92 14.61 -24.80 25.91
N ASN A 93 13.62 -24.20 26.54
CA ASN A 93 13.40 -24.31 27.99
C ASN A 93 12.60 -25.55 28.39
N TRP A 94 11.88 -26.16 27.45
CA TRP A 94 11.04 -27.35 27.67
C TRP A 94 11.53 -28.60 26.91
N GLY A 95 12.69 -28.50 26.25
CA GLY A 95 13.42 -29.60 25.62
C GLY A 95 14.61 -30.03 26.47
#